data_AF-A0A3C0KS51-F1
#
_entry.id   AF-A0A3C0KS51-F1
#
_cell.length_a   1.000
_cell.length_b   1.000
_cell.length_c   1.000
_cell.angle_alpha   90.00
_cell.angle_beta   90.00
_cell.angle_gamma   90.00
#
_symmetry.space_group_name_H-M   'P 1'
#
loop_
_entity.id
_entity.type
_entity.pdbx_description
1 polymer ?
#
loop_
_entity_poly.entity_id
_entity_poly.type
_entity_poly.pdbx_seq_one_letter_code
_entity_poly.pdbx_strand_id
1 'polypeptide(L)' 'GMGYSGSSVVEALADISVTPFPFVDIHGGYKYIWLKLDRNDYYMDATFSGPYVALTVGF' A
#
# COMPACT_ATOMS: atom_id res chain seq x y z
N GLY A 1 -2.10 15.98 -8.21
CA GLY A 1 -2.28 14.79 -9.06
C GLY A 1 -1.10 14.70 -10.00
N MET A 2 -0.30 13.64 -9.91
CA MET A 2 0.76 13.41 -10.89
C MET A 2 0.17 12.61 -12.04
N GLY A 3 -0.33 13.34 -13.04
CA GLY A 3 -0.78 12.77 -14.30
C GLY A 3 0.41 12.41 -15.17
N TYR A 4 0.77 11.12 -15.20
CA TYR A 4 1.54 10.58 -16.31
C TYR A 4 0.54 10.16 -17.40
N SER A 5 0.61 10.86 -18.53
CA SER A 5 -0.15 10.62 -19.74
C SER A 5 -0.18 9.11 -20.08
N GLY A 6 -1.31 8.45 -19.82
CA GLY A 6 -1.54 7.02 -20.12
C GLY A 6 -1.28 6.02 -18.98
N SER A 7 -0.85 6.45 -17.79
CA SER A 7 -0.47 5.53 -16.71
C SER A 7 -1.49 5.55 -15.57
N SER A 8 -2.18 4.43 -15.36
CA SER A 8 -3.12 4.26 -14.25
C SER A 8 -2.38 3.59 -13.08
N VAL A 9 -2.15 4.34 -12.01
CA VAL A 9 -1.63 3.79 -10.75
C VAL A 9 -2.81 3.60 -9.81
N VAL A 10 -3.07 2.35 -9.44
CA VAL A 10 -4.11 1.98 -8.47
C VAL A 10 -3.41 1.47 -7.22
N GLU A 11 -3.65 2.16 -6.10
CA GLU A 11 -3.16 1.76 -4.80
C GLU A 11 -4.33 1.27 -3.95
N ALA A 12 -4.20 0.08 -3.36
CA ALA A 12 -5.14 -0.49 -2.43
C ALA A 12 -4.41 -0.82 -1.12
N LEU A 13 -4.98 -0.38 -0.01
CA LEU A 13 -4.43 -0.55 1.33
C LEU A 13 -5.50 -1.20 2.20
N ALA A 14 -5.15 -2.30 2.86
CA ALA A 14 -5.99 -2.93 3.87
C ALA A 14 -5.23 -2.92 5.19
N ASP A 15 -5.68 -2.16 6.18
CA ASP A 15 -5.05 -2.09 7.50
C ASP A 15 -5.97 -2.69 8.56
N ILE A 16 -5.39 -3.44 9.49
CA ILE A 16 -6.05 -4.00 10.66
C ILE A 16 -5.24 -3.58 11.89
N SER A 17 -5.81 -2.67 12.66
CA SER A 17 -5.28 -2.23 13.95
C SER A 17 -5.97 -2.97 15.09
N VAL A 18 -5.20 -3.54 16.00
CA VAL A 18 -5.69 -4.10 17.26
C VAL A 18 -4.98 -3.37 18.39
N THR A 19 -5.78 -2.74 19.26
CA THR A 19 -5.34 -2.03 20.46
C THR A 19 -5.65 -2.87 21.69
N PRO A 20 -4.81 -3.86 22.05
CA PRO A 20 -5.04 -4.66 23.23
C PRO A 20 -4.86 -3.85 24.53
N PHE A 21 -4.04 -2.79 24.50
CA PHE A 21 -3.75 -1.94 25.65
C PHE A 21 -3.67 -0.46 25.26
N PRO A 22 -3.99 0.47 26.17
CA PRO A 22 -3.94 1.91 25.91
C PRO A 22 -2.54 2.46 25.58
N PHE A 23 -1.48 1.67 25.82
CA PHE A 23 -0.08 2.07 25.60
C PHE A 23 0.60 1.29 24.47
N VAL A 24 -0.05 0.23 23.95
CA VAL A 24 0.51 -0.66 22.93
C VAL A 24 -0.51 -0.85 21.83
N ASP A 25 -0.18 -0.31 20.66
CA ASP A 25 -0.97 -0.48 19.45
C ASP A 25 -0.22 -1.38 18.47
N ILE A 26 -0.91 -2.41 18.00
CA ILE A 26 -0.41 -3.34 16.99
C ILE A 26 -1.27 -3.14 15.75
N HIS A 27 -0.69 -2.50 14.74
CA HIS A 27 -1.32 -2.29 13.43
C HIS A 27 -0.56 -3.08 12.37
N GLY A 28 -1.26 -4.06 11.79
CA GLY A 28 -0.78 -4.83 10.67
C GLY A 28 -1.63 -4.53 9.45
N GLY A 29 -0.98 -4.28 8.33
CA GLY A 29 -1.69 -4.02 7.09
C GLY A 29 -1.08 -4.78 5.93
N TYR A 30 -1.80 -4.75 4.82
CA TYR A 30 -1.37 -5.28 3.55
C TYR A 30 -1.50 -4.19 2.50
N LYS A 31 -0.37 -3.87 1.86
CA LYS A 31 -0.31 -2.89 0.79
C LYS A 31 -0.29 -3.61 -0.56
N TYR A 32 -1.21 -3.22 -1.45
CA TYR A 32 -1.25 -3.60 -2.84
C TYR A 32 -1.09 -2.35 -3.72
N ILE A 33 -0.11 -2.37 -4.62
CA ILE A 33 0.13 -1.31 -5.60
C ILE A 33 0.12 -1.96 -6.97
N TRP A 34 -0.78 -1.50 -7.83
CA TRP A 34 -0.86 -1.89 -9.23
C TRP A 34 -0.46 -0.69 -10.08
N LEU A 35 0.75 -0.76 -10.65
CA LEU A 35 1.21 0.19 -11.65
C LEU A 35 0.93 -0.38 -13.03
N LYS A 36 -0.02 0.23 -13.74
CA LYS A 36 -0.28 -0.03 -15.16
C LYS A 36 0.26 1.12 -15.99
N LEU A 37 1.43 0.90 -16.57
CA LEU A 37 2.07 1.82 -17.51
C LEU A 37 1.73 1.36 -18.92
N ASP A 38 0.77 2.04 -19.55
CA ASP A 38 0.42 1.81 -20.96
C ASP A 38 1.10 2.91 -21.78
N ARG A 39 2.25 2.59 -22.37
CA ARG A 39 2.97 3.54 -23.23
C ARG A 39 3.39 2.85 -24.53
N ASN A 40 2.46 2.84 -25.48
CA ASN A 40 2.54 2.55 -26.93
C ASN A 40 3.23 1.25 -27.41
N ASP A 41 4.25 0.73 -26.73
CA ASP A 41 4.98 -0.49 -27.09
C ASP A 41 5.57 -1.25 -25.88
N TYR A 42 5.41 -0.71 -24.66
CA TYR A 42 5.87 -1.36 -23.42
C TYR A 42 4.72 -1.51 -22.44
N TYR A 43 4.30 -2.76 -22.22
CA TYR A 43 3.41 -3.14 -21.13
C TYR A 43 4.27 -3.47 -19.91
N MET A 44 4.27 -2.58 -18.92
CA MET A 44 4.91 -2.86 -17.63
C MET A 44 3.85 -2.95 -16.55
N ASP A 45 3.50 -4.18 -16.19
CA ASP A 45 2.65 -4.52 -15.06
C ASP A 45 3.52 -4.79 -13.84
N ALA A 46 3.67 -3.78 -12.98
CA ALA A 46 4.35 -3.94 -11.70
C ALA A 46 3.31 -4.02 -10.58
N THR A 47 3.16 -5.22 -10.02
CA THR A 47 2.32 -5.48 -8.85
C THR A 47 3.20 -5.62 -7.62
N PHE A 48 3.09 -4.67 -6.70
CA PHE A 48 3.76 -4.76 -5.41
C PHE A 48 2.74 -5.13 -4.34
N SER A 49 2.93 -6.26 -3.69
CA SER A 49 2.05 -6.79 -2.65
C SER A 49 2.89 -7.20 -1.46
N GLY A 50 2.64 -6.59 -0.30
CA GLY A 50 3.45 -6.84 0.89
C GLY A 50 2.66 -6.66 2.18
N PRO A 51 2.75 -7.63 3.12
CA PRO A 51 2.31 -7.42 4.49
C PRO A 51 3.29 -6.48 5.20
N TYR A 52 2.78 -5.59 6.03
CA TYR A 52 3.56 -4.85 7.01
C TYR A 52 2.96 -5.05 8.39
N VAL A 53 3.82 -5.03 9.40
CA VAL A 53 3.40 -4.96 10.79
C VAL A 53 4.12 -3.78 11.43
N ALA A 54 3.37 -2.95 12.13
CA ALA A 54 3.86 -1.84 12.89
C ALA A 54 3.42 -2.01 14.35
N LEU A 55 4.30 -1.63 15.25
CA LEU A 55 4.07 -1.67 16.68
C LEU A 55 4.37 -0.27 17.21
N THR A 56 3.35 0.38 17.77
CA THR A 56 3.49 1.70 18.37
C THR A 56 3.42 1.56 19.88
N VAL A 57 4.44 2.08 20.56
CA VAL A 57 4.46 2.21 22.02
C VAL A 57 4.30 3.69 22.34
N GLY A 58 3.23 4.05 23.04
CA GLY A 58 2.97 5.41 23.54
C GLY A 58 3.25 5.49 25.03
N PHE A 59 3.96 6.53 25.48
CA PHE A 59 4.27 6.83 26.87
C PHE A 59 3.75 8.22 27.26
#